data_AF-A0AAQ3PEF2-F1
#
_entry.id   AF-A0AAQ3PEF2-F1
#
_cell.length_a   1.000
_cell.length_b   1.000
_cell.length_c   1.000
_cell.angle_alpha   90.00
_cell.angle_beta   90.00
_cell.angle_gamma   90.00
#
_symmetry.space_group_name_H-M   'P 1'
#
loop_
_entity.id
_entity.type
_entity.pdbx_description
1 polymer ?
#
loop_
_entity_poly.entity_id
_entity_poly.type
_entity_poly.pdbx_seq_one_letter_code
_entity_poly.pdbx_strand_id
1 'polypeptide(L)'
;MFEMKWANITLLEWYRNEQFYMIGATGVYPTAVLYMLMKLITGKGIHFRLTSKQTEACSNDKFADLYVVRWVPLLIPTIAVLVVNVTAVGVAIGKVATSWMSTDQGQHAMLGMVFNVWILVLLYPFALGIMGHWGKKPAILFFMLVMSISTVAVMYVTFLATYTEWSEIATSLGKAGSLAGSSG
;
A
#
# COMPACT_ATOMS: atom_id res chain seq x y z
N MET A 1 -9.96 -21.15 -14.42
CA MET A 1 -11.41 -21.40 -14.64
C MET A 1 -11.81 -22.86 -14.46
N PHE A 2 -10.99 -23.84 -14.90
CA PHE A 2 -11.26 -25.27 -14.70
C PHE A 2 -11.37 -25.66 -13.21
N GLU A 3 -10.44 -25.17 -12.38
CA GLU A 3 -10.46 -25.37 -10.93
C GLU A 3 -11.76 -24.89 -10.29
N MET A 4 -12.31 -23.75 -10.72
CA MET A 4 -13.57 -23.25 -10.20
C MET A 4 -14.77 -24.12 -10.58
N LYS A 5 -14.76 -24.68 -11.80
CA LYS A 5 -15.80 -25.62 -12.24
C LYS A 5 -15.74 -26.94 -11.48
N TRP A 6 -14.55 -27.42 -11.11
CA TRP A 6 -14.36 -28.64 -10.33
C TRP A 6 -14.66 -28.45 -8.83
N ALA A 7 -14.28 -27.30 -8.28
CA ALA A 7 -14.53 -26.97 -6.88
C ALA A 7 -15.96 -26.43 -6.63
N ASN A 8 -16.76 -26.23 -7.69
CA ASN A 8 -18.11 -25.67 -7.63
C ASN A 8 -18.17 -24.34 -6.86
N ILE A 9 -17.17 -23.47 -7.09
CA ILE A 9 -17.06 -22.14 -6.48
C ILE A 9 -17.31 -21.05 -7.51
N THR A 10 -17.90 -19.94 -7.07
CA THR A 10 -18.10 -18.76 -7.93
C THR A 10 -16.82 -17.92 -8.04
N LEU A 11 -16.68 -17.17 -9.14
CA LEU A 11 -15.54 -16.24 -9.33
C LEU A 11 -15.42 -15.21 -8.20
N LEU A 12 -16.57 -14.75 -7.68
CA LEU A 12 -16.60 -13.77 -6.59
C LEU A 12 -16.05 -14.35 -5.29
N GLU A 13 -16.34 -15.62 -4.99
CA GLU A 13 -15.82 -16.30 -3.80
C GLU A 13 -14.32 -16.52 -3.89
N TRP A 14 -13.83 -16.94 -5.06
CA TRP A 14 -12.39 -17.06 -5.29
C TRP A 14 -11.70 -15.70 -5.15
N TYR A 15 -12.26 -14.65 -5.76
CA TYR A 15 -11.67 -13.32 -5.67
C TYR A 15 -11.66 -12.78 -4.23
N ARG A 16 -12.74 -13.00 -3.47
CA ARG A 16 -12.78 -12.69 -2.03
C ARG A 16 -11.76 -13.51 -1.24
N ASN A 17 -11.52 -14.76 -1.62
CA ASN A 17 -10.48 -15.59 -1.01
C ASN A 17 -9.08 -15.01 -1.25
N GLU A 18 -8.78 -14.54 -2.46
CA GLU A 18 -7.50 -13.86 -2.76
C GLU A 18 -7.31 -12.60 -1.92
N GLN A 19 -8.37 -11.81 -1.72
CA GLN A 19 -8.32 -10.64 -0.84
C GLN A 19 -7.97 -11.03 0.61
N PHE A 20 -8.63 -12.07 1.15
CA PHE A 20 -8.31 -12.57 2.50
C PHE A 20 -6.90 -13.13 2.58
N TYR A 21 -6.45 -13.85 1.56
CA TYR A 21 -5.10 -14.38 1.47
C TYR A 21 -4.07 -13.26 1.53
N MET A 22 -4.25 -12.18 0.76
CA MET A 22 -3.34 -11.03 0.76
C MET A 22 -3.25 -10.33 2.12
N ILE A 23 -4.38 -10.14 2.80
CA ILE A 23 -4.41 -9.51 4.13
C ILE A 23 -3.70 -10.40 5.15
N GLY A 24 -3.94 -11.72 5.09
CA GLY A 24 -3.26 -12.70 5.93
C GLY A 24 -1.75 -12.75 5.66
N ALA A 25 -1.35 -12.72 4.39
CA ALA A 25 0.04 -12.80 3.96
C ALA A 25 0.87 -11.58 4.36
N THR A 26 0.27 -10.39 4.37
CA THR A 26 0.98 -9.16 4.72
C THR A 26 1.03 -8.90 6.22
N GLY A 27 0.02 -9.33 7.00
CA GLY A 27 -0.03 -9.11 8.45
C GLY A 27 0.18 -10.36 9.31
N VAL A 28 -0.71 -11.35 9.15
CA VAL A 28 -0.82 -12.52 10.04
C VAL A 28 0.39 -13.44 9.94
N TYR A 29 0.78 -13.83 8.72
CA TYR A 29 1.86 -14.79 8.53
C TYR A 29 3.23 -14.25 8.99
N PRO A 30 3.66 -13.02 8.65
CA PRO A 30 4.93 -12.48 9.13
C PRO A 30 4.96 -12.39 10.66
N THR A 31 3.83 -12.03 11.28
CA THR A 31 3.73 -11.94 12.74
C THR A 31 3.83 -13.32 13.39
N ALA A 32 3.20 -14.34 12.81
CA ALA A 32 3.30 -15.71 13.29
C ALA A 32 4.74 -16.24 13.20
N VAL A 33 5.44 -15.95 12.10
CA VAL A 33 6.86 -16.32 11.93
C VAL A 33 7.74 -15.59 12.93
N LEU A 34 7.55 -14.27 13.09
CA LEU A 34 8.28 -13.47 14.08
C LEU A 34 8.05 -13.98 15.51
N TYR A 35 6.81 -14.34 15.82
CA TYR A 35 6.45 -14.92 17.10
C TYR A 35 7.13 -16.28 17.34
N MET A 36 7.15 -17.15 16.32
CA MET A 36 7.84 -18.45 16.41
C MET A 36 9.36 -18.27 16.62
N LEU A 37 9.97 -17.27 15.96
CA LEU A 37 11.37 -16.93 16.15
C LEU A 37 11.65 -16.39 17.56
N MET A 38 10.81 -15.47 18.06
CA MET A 38 10.94 -14.94 19.42
C MET A 38 10.80 -16.03 20.49
N LYS A 39 9.90 -17.00 20.26
CA LYS A 39 9.74 -18.16 21.14
C LYS A 39 11.01 -19.01 21.19
N LEU A 40 11.68 -19.21 20.06
CA LEU A 40 12.92 -19.98 19.98
C LEU A 40 14.07 -19.31 20.76
N ILE A 41 14.15 -17.98 20.72
CA ILE A 41 15.18 -17.19 21.45
C ILE A 41 14.86 -17.12 22.95
N THR A 42 13.59 -16.96 23.32
CA THR A 42 13.20 -16.68 24.72
C THR A 42 12.96 -17.95 25.54
N GLY A 43 12.71 -19.10 24.92
CA GLY A 43 12.51 -20.40 25.58
C GLY A 43 11.26 -20.50 26.48
N LYS A 44 10.48 -19.43 26.65
CA LYS A 44 9.28 -19.40 27.49
C LYS A 44 8.04 -19.84 26.71
N GLY A 45 7.38 -20.89 27.18
CA GLY A 45 6.07 -21.30 26.70
C GLY A 45 5.00 -20.30 27.17
N ILE A 46 4.13 -19.86 26.26
CA ILE A 46 3.06 -18.93 26.59
C ILE A 46 1.82 -19.73 26.97
N HIS A 47 1.28 -19.47 28.15
CA HIS A 47 -0.02 -19.98 28.56
C HIS A 47 -1.10 -19.17 27.86
N PHE A 48 -1.82 -19.84 26.96
CA PHE A 48 -2.96 -19.26 26.25
C PHE A 48 -4.10 -19.02 27.23
N ARG A 49 -4.20 -17.81 27.77
CA ARG A 49 -5.30 -17.43 28.63
C ARG A 49 -6.43 -16.88 27.75
N LEU A 50 -7.40 -17.75 27.44
CA LEU A 50 -8.65 -17.39 26.79
C LEU A 50 -9.47 -16.51 27.73
N THR A 51 -9.27 -15.20 27.67
CA THR A 51 -10.26 -14.27 28.23
C THR A 51 -11.25 -13.96 27.12
N SER A 52 -12.44 -14.55 27.16
CA SER A 52 -13.52 -14.08 26.29
C SER A 52 -13.77 -12.63 26.63
N LYS A 53 -13.71 -11.75 25.62
CA LYS A 53 -14.03 -10.35 25.82
C LYS A 53 -15.53 -10.26 26.09
N GLN A 54 -15.94 -9.72 27.24
CA GLN A 54 -17.34 -9.34 27.43
C GLN A 54 -17.66 -8.20 26.45
N THR A 55 -18.71 -8.37 25.67
CA THR A 55 -19.25 -7.33 24.80
C THR A 55 -19.88 -6.26 25.67
N GLU A 56 -19.29 -5.06 25.73
CA GLU A 56 -19.94 -3.91 26.34
C GLU A 56 -21.07 -3.46 25.39
N ALA A 57 -22.28 -3.94 25.65
CA ALA A 57 -23.47 -3.52 24.95
C ALA A 57 -23.87 -2.11 25.43
N CYS A 58 -23.25 -1.07 24.86
CA CYS A 58 -23.63 0.31 25.13
C CYS A 58 -23.72 1.11 23.81
N SER A 59 -24.80 0.91 23.06
CA SER A 59 -25.49 1.91 22.23
C SER A 59 -26.61 1.28 21.39
N ASN A 60 -27.54 2.10 20.92
CA ASN A 60 -28.82 1.81 20.27
C ASN A 60 -28.74 1.08 18.90
N ASP A 61 -27.61 0.48 18.52
CA ASP A 61 -27.44 -0.25 17.25
C ASP A 61 -26.76 -1.60 17.50
N LYS A 62 -27.46 -2.69 17.15
CA LYS A 62 -27.07 -4.09 17.45
C LYS A 62 -25.71 -4.47 16.89
N PHE A 63 -25.20 -3.71 15.91
CA PHE A 63 -23.92 -3.96 15.25
C PHE A 63 -22.89 -2.83 15.46
N ALA A 64 -23.13 -1.89 16.38
CA ALA A 64 -22.22 -0.77 16.63
C ALA A 64 -20.78 -1.21 16.95
N ASP A 65 -20.60 -2.23 17.80
CA ASP A 65 -19.26 -2.77 18.17
C ASP A 65 -18.54 -3.43 16.97
N LEU A 66 -19.25 -3.88 15.93
CA LEU A 66 -18.62 -4.41 14.70
C LEU A 66 -18.04 -3.32 13.79
N TYR A 67 -18.48 -2.07 13.93
CA TYR A 67 -17.96 -0.94 13.17
C TYR A 67 -16.83 -0.19 13.89
N VAL A 68 -16.55 -0.55 15.15
CA VAL A 68 -15.43 0.01 15.91
C VAL A 68 -14.15 -0.70 15.51
N VAL A 69 -13.32 -0.01 14.75
CA VAL A 69 -12.00 -0.52 14.34
C VAL A 69 -11.10 -0.59 15.57
N ARG A 70 -10.77 -1.81 15.98
CA ARG A 70 -9.79 -2.03 17.04
C ARG A 70 -8.40 -1.94 16.44
N TRP A 71 -7.65 -0.92 16.85
CA TRP A 71 -6.24 -0.80 16.50
C TRP A 71 -5.45 -1.95 17.14
N VAL A 72 -4.84 -2.76 16.30
CA VAL A 72 -3.95 -3.85 16.69
C VAL A 72 -2.63 -3.65 15.94
N PRO A 73 -1.46 -3.79 16.58
CA PRO A 73 -0.16 -3.64 15.90
C PRO A 73 0.00 -4.54 14.66
N LEU A 74 -0.75 -5.64 14.61
CA LEU A 74 -0.86 -6.55 13.48
C LEU A 74 -1.34 -5.89 12.17
N LEU A 75 -2.04 -4.74 12.25
CA LEU A 75 -2.52 -3.99 11.09
C LEU A 75 -1.45 -3.08 10.47
N ILE A 76 -0.34 -2.84 11.18
CA ILE A 76 0.71 -1.91 10.71
C ILE A 76 1.34 -2.40 9.39
N PRO A 77 1.73 -3.69 9.24
CA PRO A 77 2.34 -4.18 8.01
C PRO A 77 1.41 -4.06 6.79
N THR A 78 0.13 -4.40 6.93
CA THR A 78 -0.86 -4.30 5.85
C THR A 78 -1.11 -2.84 5.43
N ILE A 79 -1.17 -1.92 6.40
CA ILE A 79 -1.27 -0.47 6.13
C ILE A 79 -0.03 0.02 5.39
N ALA A 80 1.17 -0.39 5.82
CA ALA A 80 2.41 0.01 5.16
C ALA A 80 2.45 -0.43 3.69
N VAL A 81 2.05 -1.68 3.40
CA VAL A 81 1.93 -2.17 2.02
C VAL A 81 0.94 -1.33 1.22
N LEU A 82 -0.21 -0.99 1.78
CA LEU A 82 -1.20 -0.15 1.12
C LEU A 82 -0.64 1.25 0.77
N VAL A 83 0.01 1.92 1.73
CA VAL A 83 0.61 3.25 1.51
C VAL A 83 1.69 3.21 0.44
N VAL A 84 2.60 2.23 0.50
CA VAL A 84 3.69 2.09 -0.47
C VAL A 84 3.14 1.88 -1.88
N ASN A 85 2.10 1.04 -2.05
CA ASN A 85 1.50 0.80 -3.36
C ASN A 85 0.79 2.06 -3.89
N VAL A 86 0.09 2.83 -3.04
CA VAL A 86 -0.49 4.13 -3.41
C VAL A 86 0.59 5.09 -3.90
N THR A 87 1.70 5.21 -3.17
CA THR A 87 2.82 6.07 -3.56
C THR A 87 3.46 5.60 -4.87
N ALA A 88 3.67 4.29 -5.04
CA ALA A 88 4.25 3.72 -6.25
C ALA A 88 3.39 4.01 -7.49
N VAL A 89 2.07 3.90 -7.39
CA VAL A 89 1.15 4.27 -8.48
C VAL A 89 1.21 5.77 -8.77
N GLY A 90 1.21 6.63 -7.73
CA GLY A 90 1.33 8.08 -7.90
C GLY A 90 2.62 8.48 -8.62
N VAL A 91 3.77 7.91 -8.21
CA VAL A 91 5.07 8.12 -8.86
C VAL A 91 5.05 7.60 -10.30
N ALA A 92 4.48 6.42 -10.55
CA ALA A 92 4.38 5.88 -11.90
C ALA A 92 3.59 6.81 -12.83
N ILE A 93 2.47 7.35 -12.38
CA ILE A 93 1.67 8.34 -13.13
C ILE A 93 2.48 9.62 -13.38
N GLY A 94 3.18 10.14 -12.36
CA GLY A 94 4.04 11.31 -12.50
C GLY A 94 5.18 11.10 -13.51
N LYS A 95 5.76 9.91 -13.56
CA LYS A 95 6.76 9.52 -14.57
C LYS A 95 6.17 9.47 -15.98
N VAL A 96 4.98 8.90 -16.14
CA VAL A 96 4.29 8.89 -17.45
C VAL A 96 4.00 10.31 -17.93
N ALA A 97 3.58 11.22 -17.03
CA ALA A 97 3.30 12.62 -17.34
C ALA A 97 4.53 13.43 -17.77
N THR A 98 5.74 13.00 -17.37
CA THR A 98 7.02 13.69 -17.66
C THR A 98 7.79 13.03 -18.82
N SER A 99 7.08 12.29 -19.69
CA SER A 99 7.58 11.75 -20.96
C SER A 99 8.64 10.63 -20.85
N TRP A 100 8.56 9.77 -19.82
CA TRP A 100 9.40 8.55 -19.71
C TRP A 100 8.96 7.38 -20.61
N MET A 101 7.85 7.50 -21.35
CA MET A 101 7.20 6.42 -22.09
C MET A 101 8.03 5.88 -23.29
N SER A 102 9.05 6.61 -23.74
CA SER A 102 9.77 6.33 -25.01
C SER A 102 11.01 5.44 -24.89
N THR A 103 11.18 4.71 -23.78
CA THR A 103 12.34 3.83 -23.57
C THR A 103 11.91 2.39 -23.32
N ASP A 104 12.79 1.43 -23.62
CA ASP A 104 12.62 -0.01 -23.33
C ASP A 104 12.30 -0.29 -21.83
N GLN A 105 12.76 0.61 -20.95
CA GLN A 105 12.42 0.66 -19.53
C GLN A 105 10.91 0.84 -19.23
N GLY A 106 10.14 1.37 -20.19
CA GLY A 106 8.71 1.67 -20.05
C GLY A 106 7.86 0.43 -19.86
N GLN A 107 8.19 -0.69 -20.50
CA GLN A 107 7.42 -1.94 -20.38
C GLN A 107 7.53 -2.52 -18.97
N HIS A 108 8.73 -2.51 -18.38
CA HIS A 108 8.92 -2.94 -16.99
C HIS A 108 8.21 -2.03 -15.99
N ALA A 109 8.21 -0.71 -16.24
CA ALA A 109 7.50 0.25 -15.41
C ALA A 109 5.97 0.05 -15.47
N MET A 110 5.42 -0.26 -16.65
CA MET A 110 3.99 -0.58 -16.80
C MET A 110 3.58 -1.85 -16.07
N LEU A 111 4.37 -2.92 -16.18
CA LEU A 111 4.12 -4.16 -15.45
C LEU A 111 4.15 -3.92 -13.92
N GLY A 112 5.12 -3.13 -13.45
CA GLY A 112 5.17 -2.70 -12.05
C GLY A 112 3.93 -1.89 -11.64
N MET A 113 3.43 -0.99 -12.50
CA MET A 113 2.21 -0.23 -12.21
C MET A 113 0.98 -1.14 -12.12
N VAL A 114 0.79 -2.07 -13.06
CA VAL A 114 -0.31 -3.04 -13.03
C VAL A 114 -0.26 -3.88 -11.76
N PHE A 115 0.93 -4.34 -11.37
CA PHE A 115 1.14 -5.05 -10.12
C PHE A 115 0.69 -4.21 -8.91
N ASN A 116 1.13 -2.96 -8.79
CA ASN A 116 0.74 -2.11 -7.65
C ASN A 116 -0.78 -1.85 -7.62
N VAL A 117 -1.41 -1.60 -8.78
CA VAL A 117 -2.87 -1.44 -8.86
C VAL A 117 -3.59 -2.72 -8.46
N TRP A 118 -3.09 -3.88 -8.89
CA TRP A 118 -3.63 -5.18 -8.51
C TRP A 118 -3.58 -5.39 -6.98
N ILE A 119 -2.47 -5.04 -6.33
CA ILE A 119 -2.34 -5.11 -4.87
C ILE A 119 -3.34 -4.18 -4.17
N LEU A 120 -3.55 -2.95 -4.68
CA LEU A 120 -4.56 -2.03 -4.13
C LEU A 120 -5.97 -2.58 -4.25
N VAL A 121 -6.27 -3.24 -5.37
CA VAL A 121 -7.55 -3.91 -5.62
C VAL A 121 -7.78 -5.07 -4.64
N LEU A 122 -6.73 -5.83 -4.31
CA LEU A 122 -6.79 -6.89 -3.29
C LEU A 122 -6.89 -6.36 -1.85
N LEU A 123 -6.26 -5.22 -1.55
CA LEU A 123 -6.31 -4.57 -0.23
C LEU A 123 -7.52 -3.63 -0.03
N TYR A 124 -8.33 -3.42 -1.06
CA TYR A 124 -9.56 -2.62 -0.99
C TYR A 124 -10.51 -2.98 0.17
N PRO A 125 -10.86 -4.25 0.43
CA PRO A 125 -11.73 -4.60 1.57
C PRO A 125 -11.07 -4.34 2.93
N PHE A 126 -9.74 -4.40 3.01
CA PHE A 126 -9.00 -4.05 4.22
C PHE A 126 -9.11 -2.54 4.51
N ALA A 127 -8.94 -1.73 3.47
CA ALA A 127 -9.07 -0.28 3.56
C ALA A 127 -10.51 0.13 3.97
N LEU A 128 -11.53 -0.55 3.42
CA LEU A 128 -12.92 -0.42 3.86
C LEU A 128 -13.11 -0.79 5.33
N GLY A 129 -12.42 -1.84 5.79
CA GLY A 129 -12.41 -2.26 7.19
C GLY A 129 -11.86 -1.18 8.13
N ILE A 130 -10.76 -0.51 7.75
CA ILE A 130 -10.16 0.59 8.53
C ILE A 130 -11.09 1.81 8.60
N MET A 131 -11.91 2.04 7.58
CA MET A 131 -12.84 3.16 7.55
C MET A 131 -14.00 3.02 8.58
N GLY A 132 -14.19 1.83 9.15
CA GLY A 132 -15.19 1.56 10.19
C GLY A 132 -16.59 1.96 9.75
N HIS A 133 -17.22 2.89 10.46
CA HIS A 133 -18.59 3.33 10.15
C HIS A 133 -18.74 3.99 8.77
N TRP A 134 -17.67 4.55 8.20
CA TRP A 134 -17.66 5.13 6.85
C TRP A 134 -17.56 4.06 5.76
N GLY A 135 -17.21 2.82 6.12
CA GLY A 135 -17.10 1.68 5.19
C GLY A 135 -18.40 1.29 4.51
N LYS A 136 -19.56 1.78 4.98
CA LYS A 136 -20.87 1.61 4.31
C LYS A 136 -20.96 2.37 2.98
N LYS A 137 -20.10 3.37 2.75
CA LYS A 137 -20.09 4.20 1.54
C LYS A 137 -18.78 3.97 0.77
N PRO A 138 -18.69 2.90 -0.05
CA PRO A 138 -17.45 2.54 -0.76
C PRO A 138 -16.90 3.65 -1.65
N ALA A 139 -17.77 4.53 -2.16
CA ALA A 139 -17.38 5.69 -2.96
C ALA A 139 -16.40 6.62 -2.23
N ILE A 140 -16.53 6.81 -0.91
CA ILE A 140 -15.67 7.73 -0.15
C ILE A 140 -14.22 7.22 -0.17
N LEU A 141 -14.03 5.91 -0.01
CA LEU A 141 -12.72 5.30 -0.06
C LEU A 141 -12.07 5.43 -1.45
N PHE A 142 -12.86 5.22 -2.50
CA PHE A 142 -12.39 5.42 -3.87
C PHE A 142 -11.89 6.84 -4.10
N PHE A 143 -12.66 7.85 -3.68
CA PHE A 143 -12.23 9.25 -3.77
C PHE A 143 -10.97 9.54 -2.94
N MET A 144 -10.85 9.00 -1.73
CA MET A 144 -9.64 9.16 -0.91
C MET A 144 -8.40 8.57 -1.58
N LEU A 145 -8.52 7.38 -2.18
CA LEU A 145 -7.40 6.74 -2.90
C LEU A 145 -6.99 7.57 -4.12
N VAL A 146 -7.94 8.00 -4.94
CA VAL A 146 -7.65 8.82 -6.13
C VAL A 146 -7.03 10.16 -5.74
N MET A 147 -7.56 10.83 -4.72
CA MET A 147 -6.98 12.06 -4.19
C MET A 147 -5.54 11.85 -3.71
N SER A 148 -5.28 10.79 -2.94
CA SER A 148 -3.93 10.47 -2.43
C SER A 148 -2.94 10.18 -3.55
N ILE A 149 -3.32 9.37 -4.55
CA ILE A 149 -2.50 9.09 -5.74
C ILE A 149 -2.19 10.37 -6.50
N SER A 150 -3.20 11.22 -6.70
CA SER A 150 -3.05 12.51 -7.40
C SER A 150 -2.08 13.45 -6.67
N THR A 151 -2.20 13.58 -5.34
CA THR A 151 -1.27 14.38 -4.54
C THR A 151 0.17 13.90 -4.69
N VAL A 152 0.41 12.59 -4.63
CA VAL A 152 1.76 12.03 -4.83
C VAL A 152 2.28 12.28 -6.24
N ALA A 153 1.44 12.13 -7.26
CA ALA A 153 1.83 12.37 -8.64
C ALA A 153 2.26 13.83 -8.87
N VAL A 154 1.47 14.79 -8.36
CA VAL A 154 1.81 16.22 -8.42
C VAL A 154 3.10 16.49 -7.66
N MET A 155 3.23 15.97 -6.44
CA MET A 155 4.44 16.11 -5.62
C MET A 155 5.70 15.59 -6.34
N TYR A 156 5.58 14.46 -7.05
CA TYR A 156 6.69 13.91 -7.82
C TYR A 156 7.10 14.83 -8.98
N VAL A 157 6.13 15.35 -9.73
CA VAL A 157 6.40 16.23 -10.88
C VAL A 157 7.02 17.55 -10.44
N THR A 158 6.49 18.17 -9.38
CA THR A 158 7.03 19.44 -8.85
C THR A 158 8.44 19.27 -8.32
N PHE A 159 8.71 18.17 -7.63
CA PHE A 159 10.05 17.82 -7.18
C PHE A 159 10.99 17.62 -8.37
N LEU A 160 10.62 16.82 -9.37
CA LEU A 160 11.47 16.58 -10.54
C LEU A 160 11.82 17.88 -11.29
N ALA A 161 10.85 18.78 -11.48
CA ALA A 161 11.09 20.08 -12.09
C ALA A 161 12.13 20.90 -11.31
N THR A 162 11.96 20.98 -9.98
CA THR A 162 12.90 21.67 -9.09
C THR A 162 14.32 21.08 -9.19
N TYR A 163 14.44 19.75 -9.18
CA TYR A 163 15.75 19.08 -9.28
C TYR A 163 16.47 19.35 -10.60
N THR A 164 15.72 19.44 -11.70
CA THR A 164 16.28 19.70 -13.02
C THR A 164 16.91 21.09 -13.07
N GLU A 165 16.24 22.11 -12.52
CA GLU A 165 16.77 23.48 -12.44
C GLU A 165 18.07 23.56 -11.62
N TRP A 166 18.10 22.95 -10.43
CA TRP A 166 19.31 22.93 -9.59
C TRP A 166 20.47 22.21 -10.26
N SER A 167 20.18 21.13 -11.01
CA SER A 167 21.18 20.37 -11.77
C SER A 167 21.80 21.24 -12.88
N GLU A 168 20.99 21.97 -13.64
CA GLU A 168 21.48 22.88 -14.68
C GLU A 168 22.35 24.01 -14.10
N ILE A 169 21.91 24.61 -12.98
CA ILE A 169 22.69 25.65 -12.28
C ILE A 169 24.04 25.10 -11.85
N ALA A 170 24.08 23.93 -11.19
CA ALA A 170 25.32 23.31 -10.74
C ALA A 170 26.28 23.02 -11.92
N THR A 171 25.75 22.54 -13.03
CA THR A 171 26.53 22.25 -14.24
C THR A 171 27.09 23.53 -14.87
N SER A 172 26.31 24.62 -14.89
CA SER A 172 26.76 25.93 -15.39
C SER A 172 27.89 26.54 -14.55
N LEU A 173 27.79 26.44 -13.21
CA LEU A 173 28.82 26.91 -12.28
C LEU A 173 30.12 26.10 -12.40
N GLY A 174 30.02 24.77 -12.54
CA GLY A 174 31.17 23.90 -12.75
C GLY A 174 31.92 24.20 -14.05
N LYS A 175 31.18 24.49 -15.14
CA LYS A 175 31.77 24.87 -16.44
C LYS A 175 32.43 26.25 -16.41
N ALA A 176 31.85 27.20 -15.67
CA ALA A 176 32.46 28.53 -15.47
C ALA A 176 33.77 28.45 -14.66
N GLY A 177 33.83 27.61 -13.62
CA GLY A 177 35.06 27.40 -12.84
C GLY A 177 36.19 26.74 -13.63
N SER A 178 35.87 25.81 -14.54
CA SER A 178 36.84 25.15 -15.42
C SER A 178 37.50 26.12 -16.43
N LEU A 179 36.75 27.06 -16.98
CA LEU A 179 37.27 28.07 -17.93
C LEU A 179 38.14 29.13 -17.25
N ALA A 180 37.92 29.42 -15.97
CA ALA A 180 38.73 30.36 -15.20
C ALA A 180 40.08 29.79 -14.73
N GLY A 181 40.27 28.46 -14.74
CA GLY A 181 41.48 27.77 -14.27
C GLY A 181 42.52 27.45 -15.34
N SER A 182 42.27 27.73 -16.62
CA SER A 182 43.14 27.32 -17.74
C SER A 182 44.09 28.42 -18.25
N SER A 183 44.25 29.54 -17.54
CA SER A 183 45.11 30.66 -17.95
C SER A 183 46.48 30.69 -17.22
N GLY A 184 47.13 29.53 -17.06
CA GLY A 184 48.45 29.39 -16.45
C GLY A 184 49.50 28.93 -17.44
#